data_AF-A0A974CL40-F1
#
_entry.id   AF-A0A974CL40-F1
#
_cell.length_a   1.000
_cell.length_b   1.000
_cell.length_c   1.000
_cell.angle_alpha   90.00
_cell.angle_beta   90.00
_cell.angle_gamma   90.00
#
_symmetry.space_group_name_H-M   'P 1'
#
loop_
_entity.id
_entity.type
_entity.pdbx_description
1 polymer ?
#
loop_
_entity_poly.entity_id
_entity_poly.type
_entity_poly.pdbx_seq_one_letter_code
_entity_poly.pdbx_strand_id
1 'polypeptide(L)'
;MVSLIGSLNNNPMVNLIGSLNNNPMMNLTGSFNNTPKVNLIRSLNNNPMVNLIESLNNNLIVNLIDSLNNNPMVSLIGSCNNNPMMNLTGSLNNTPMVNLIRSLKNNSMVNLIESLNNNPMVNLIVSLNNNSVVNLLRSFNYNPMVNLIESLNNNSMVNLIESLNNNPMVNLIESLNSNPMVNPIESLDNNPMVNPIESLNNNSMVNVMRSLNNNPMVNLIRSFDNNPMANLIGSLKNNPMVNLSHFTEKFSLL
;
A
#
# COMPACT_ATOMS: atom_id res chain seq x y z
N MET A 1 -8.46 -7.50 27.32
CA MET A 1 -7.14 -7.42 26.66
C MET A 1 -6.69 -8.84 26.37
N VAL A 2 -6.47 -9.19 25.10
CA VAL A 2 -5.92 -10.49 24.69
C VAL A 2 -4.46 -10.25 24.28
N SER A 3 -3.52 -10.92 24.93
CA SER A 3 -2.09 -10.84 24.58
C SER A 3 -1.59 -12.23 24.25
N LEU A 4 -1.08 -12.43 23.04
CA LEU A 4 -0.43 -13.67 22.64
C LEU A 4 1.01 -13.37 22.24
N ILE A 5 1.95 -13.99 22.96
CA ILE A 5 3.39 -13.89 22.71
C ILE A 5 3.91 -15.30 22.46
N GLY A 6 4.57 -15.54 21.32
CA GLY A 6 5.06 -16.87 21.00
C GLY A 6 6.06 -16.93 19.85
N SER A 7 6.86 -18.00 19.85
CA SER A 7 7.73 -18.35 18.74
C SER A 7 7.26 -19.69 18.17
N LEU A 8 6.93 -19.74 16.89
CA LEU A 8 6.55 -20.98 16.20
C LEU A 8 7.59 -21.35 15.14
N ASN A 9 8.08 -22.58 15.21
CA ASN A 9 9.04 -23.14 14.26
C ASN A 9 8.37 -24.21 13.39
N ASN A 10 8.98 -24.49 12.22
CA ASN A 10 8.51 -25.44 11.21
C ASN A 10 7.34 -24.88 10.41
N ASN A 11 6.40 -25.72 9.93
CA ASN A 11 5.32 -25.33 9.02
C ASN A 11 3.98 -25.08 9.77
N PRO A 12 3.88 -24.17 10.77
CA PRO A 12 2.64 -23.98 11.47
C PRO A 12 1.62 -23.36 10.52
N MET A 13 0.38 -23.85 10.61
CA MET A 13 -0.77 -23.11 10.14
C MET A 13 -1.38 -22.37 11.32
N VAL A 14 -1.37 -21.04 11.26
CA VAL A 14 -2.02 -20.20 12.26
C VAL A 14 -3.24 -19.60 11.62
N ASN A 15 -4.40 -20.08 12.05
CA ASN A 15 -5.68 -19.50 11.70
C ASN A 15 -6.19 -18.75 12.93
N LEU A 16 -6.22 -17.43 12.85
CA LEU A 16 -6.89 -16.61 13.86
C LEU A 16 -8.13 -16.03 13.19
N ILE A 17 -9.27 -16.65 13.48
CA ILE A 17 -10.58 -16.25 12.99
C ILE A 17 -11.37 -15.73 14.19
N GLY A 18 -11.77 -14.47 14.17
CA GLY A 18 -12.49 -13.90 15.31
C GLY A 18 -13.13 -12.56 15.02
N SER A 19 -14.23 -12.28 15.70
CA SER A 19 -14.85 -10.96 15.74
C SER A 19 -14.51 -10.27 17.05
N LEU A 20 -14.06 -9.03 16.95
CA LEU A 20 -13.75 -8.16 18.09
C LEU A 20 -14.73 -7.00 18.03
N ASN A 21 -15.64 -6.95 19.02
CA ASN A 21 -16.67 -5.93 19.13
C ASN A 21 -16.54 -5.18 20.45
N ASN A 22 -16.85 -3.88 20.43
CA ASN A 22 -17.02 -3.03 21.62
C ASN A 22 -15.75 -2.81 22.45
N ASN A 23 -14.86 -1.96 21.95
CA ASN A 23 -13.63 -1.54 22.62
C ASN A 23 -12.64 -2.66 23.04
N PRO A 24 -12.50 -3.80 22.34
CA PRO A 24 -11.54 -4.81 22.73
C PRO A 24 -10.11 -4.37 22.40
N MET A 25 -9.16 -4.79 23.23
CA MET A 25 -7.73 -4.62 22.99
C MET A 25 -7.07 -5.97 22.72
N MET A 26 -6.32 -6.07 21.63
CA MET A 26 -5.57 -7.25 21.24
C MET A 26 -4.13 -6.87 20.88
N ASN A 27 -3.16 -7.55 21.51
CA ASN A 27 -1.74 -7.45 21.18
C ASN A 27 -1.23 -8.84 20.80
N LEU A 28 -0.62 -8.96 19.64
CA LEU A 28 0.06 -10.18 19.21
C LEU A 28 1.50 -9.84 18.86
N THR A 29 2.44 -10.58 19.45
CA THR A 29 3.85 -10.47 19.12
C THR A 29 4.43 -11.86 18.89
N GLY A 30 5.10 -12.06 17.76
CA GLY A 30 5.61 -13.38 17.44
C GLY A 30 6.73 -13.42 16.43
N SER A 31 7.48 -14.52 16.47
CA SER A 31 8.50 -14.86 15.47
C SER A 31 8.15 -16.20 14.86
N PHE A 32 8.12 -16.29 13.53
CA PHE A 32 7.78 -17.53 12.83
C PHE A 32 8.85 -17.87 11.78
N ASN A 33 9.30 -19.11 11.78
CA ASN A 33 10.34 -19.61 10.87
C ASN A 33 9.86 -20.86 10.12
N ASN A 34 10.13 -20.92 8.81
CA ASN A 34 9.96 -22.07 7.88
C ASN A 34 8.54 -22.35 7.34
N THR A 35 8.14 -21.68 6.26
CA THR A 35 6.84 -21.92 5.58
C THR A 35 5.57 -21.75 6.44
N PRO A 36 5.49 -20.80 7.39
CA PRO A 36 4.23 -20.54 8.08
C PRO A 36 3.16 -20.10 7.10
N LYS A 37 1.93 -20.62 7.29
CA LYS A 37 0.72 -20.06 6.67
C LYS A 37 -0.09 -19.37 7.76
N VAL A 38 -0.25 -18.06 7.62
CA VAL A 38 -1.01 -17.24 8.56
C VAL A 38 -2.27 -16.76 7.84
N ASN A 39 -3.42 -17.29 8.24
CA ASN A 39 -4.70 -16.74 7.83
C ASN A 39 -5.31 -15.98 9.01
N LEU A 40 -5.55 -14.71 8.78
CA LEU A 40 -6.13 -13.82 9.74
C LEU A 40 -7.42 -13.28 9.16
N ILE A 41 -8.55 -13.69 9.73
CA ILE A 41 -9.87 -13.23 9.30
C ILE A 41 -10.49 -12.52 10.50
N ARG A 42 -10.60 -11.19 10.43
CA ARG A 42 -11.17 -10.40 11.52
C ARG A 42 -12.33 -9.54 11.08
N SER A 43 -13.36 -9.50 11.92
CA SER A 43 -14.35 -8.44 11.90
C SER A 43 -14.16 -7.59 13.15
N LEU A 44 -13.70 -6.36 12.96
CA LEU A 44 -13.40 -5.38 13.99
C LEU A 44 -14.50 -4.33 13.97
N ASN A 45 -15.39 -4.32 14.98
CA ASN A 45 -16.46 -3.33 15.06
C ASN A 45 -16.44 -2.56 16.39
N ASN A 46 -16.76 -1.27 16.33
CA ASN A 46 -16.95 -0.39 17.49
C ASN A 46 -15.68 -0.25 18.36
N ASN A 47 -14.76 0.59 17.88
CA ASN A 47 -13.52 1.01 18.56
C ASN A 47 -12.54 -0.09 19.03
N PRO A 48 -12.34 -1.22 18.32
CA PRO A 48 -11.31 -2.18 18.71
C PRO A 48 -9.91 -1.60 18.47
N MET A 49 -8.96 -1.98 19.32
CA MET A 49 -7.53 -1.69 19.16
C MET A 49 -6.74 -2.99 18.96
N VAL A 50 -6.03 -3.08 17.85
CA VAL A 50 -5.24 -4.27 17.48
C VAL A 50 -3.82 -3.86 17.12
N ASN A 51 -2.84 -4.42 17.83
CA ASN A 51 -1.43 -4.31 17.49
C ASN A 51 -0.86 -5.69 17.15
N LEU A 52 -0.20 -5.81 16.00
CA LEU A 52 0.49 -7.02 15.56
C LEU A 52 1.94 -6.69 15.19
N ILE A 53 2.89 -7.35 15.85
CA ILE A 53 4.32 -7.22 15.57
C ILE A 53 4.90 -8.59 15.26
N GLU A 54 5.42 -8.78 14.04
CA GLU A 54 5.88 -10.08 13.58
C GLU A 54 7.24 -10.01 12.87
N SER A 55 8.10 -11.01 13.13
CA SER A 55 9.32 -11.28 12.34
C SER A 55 9.20 -12.66 11.71
N LEU A 56 9.32 -12.73 10.38
CA LEU A 56 8.98 -13.93 9.60
C LEU A 56 10.12 -14.30 8.64
N ASN A 57 10.59 -15.55 8.69
CA ASN A 57 11.65 -16.02 7.78
C ASN A 57 11.21 -17.23 6.94
N ASN A 58 11.52 -17.15 5.63
CA ASN A 58 11.41 -18.19 4.61
C ASN A 58 9.97 -18.62 4.25
N ASN A 59 9.57 -18.34 3.00
CA ASN A 59 8.40 -18.88 2.29
C ASN A 59 7.07 -18.72 3.03
N LEU A 60 6.81 -17.52 3.55
CA LEU A 60 5.57 -17.17 4.26
C LEU A 60 4.42 -16.96 3.29
N ILE A 61 3.22 -17.42 3.66
CA ILE A 61 1.96 -16.98 3.05
C ILE A 61 1.11 -16.30 4.12
N VAL A 62 0.82 -15.01 3.95
CA VAL A 62 -0.14 -14.26 4.79
C VAL A 62 -1.38 -13.93 3.98
N ASN A 63 -2.53 -14.36 4.47
CA ASN A 63 -3.82 -13.87 4.01
C ASN A 63 -4.50 -13.10 5.15
N LEU A 64 -4.69 -11.80 4.98
CA LEU A 64 -5.49 -10.97 5.89
C LEU A 64 -6.80 -10.61 5.18
N ILE A 65 -7.92 -11.01 5.78
CA ILE A 65 -9.25 -10.60 5.34
C ILE A 65 -9.92 -9.85 6.49
N ASP A 66 -10.03 -8.54 6.36
CA ASP A 66 -10.52 -7.68 7.44
C ASP A 66 -11.75 -6.86 7.03
N SER A 67 -12.76 -6.86 7.89
CA SER A 67 -13.85 -5.88 7.87
C SER A 67 -13.72 -4.98 9.09
N LEU A 68 -13.34 -3.73 8.86
CA LEU A 68 -13.07 -2.72 9.87
C LEU A 68 -14.20 -1.69 9.87
N ASN A 69 -15.00 -1.64 10.94
CA ASN A 69 -16.14 -0.73 11.01
C ASN A 69 -16.18 0.05 12.34
N ASN A 70 -16.54 1.32 12.26
CA ASN A 70 -16.76 2.22 13.41
C ASN A 70 -15.51 2.38 14.30
N ASN A 71 -14.59 3.24 13.87
CA ASN A 71 -13.38 3.66 14.60
C ASN A 71 -12.38 2.56 15.05
N PRO A 72 -12.15 1.46 14.31
CA PRO A 72 -11.09 0.53 14.69
C PRO A 72 -9.71 1.17 14.52
N MET A 73 -8.80 0.86 15.43
CA MET A 73 -7.39 1.23 15.33
C MET A 73 -6.54 -0.02 15.16
N VAL A 74 -5.83 -0.12 14.04
CA VAL A 74 -4.98 -1.27 13.70
C VAL A 74 -3.57 -0.82 13.41
N SER A 75 -2.58 -1.40 14.11
CA SER A 75 -1.17 -1.25 13.80
C SER A 75 -0.55 -2.60 13.49
N LEU A 76 0.12 -2.68 12.33
CA LEU A 76 0.77 -3.88 11.85
C LEU A 76 2.20 -3.57 11.45
N ILE A 77 3.16 -4.19 12.12
CA ILE A 77 4.58 -3.99 11.90
C ILE A 77 5.23 -5.35 11.67
N GLY A 78 5.97 -5.51 10.58
CA GLY A 78 6.74 -6.73 10.42
C GLY A 78 7.78 -6.75 9.31
N SER A 79 8.70 -7.69 9.43
CA SER A 79 9.76 -7.94 8.45
C SER A 79 9.69 -9.37 7.94
N CYS A 80 9.74 -9.56 6.62
CA CYS A 80 9.77 -10.88 5.99
C CYS A 80 10.97 -11.05 5.07
N ASN A 81 11.62 -12.21 5.11
CA ASN A 81 12.74 -12.56 4.23
C ASN A 81 12.44 -13.82 3.41
N ASN A 82 12.86 -13.81 2.14
CA ASN A 82 12.89 -14.93 1.20
C ASN A 82 11.50 -15.48 0.79
N ASN A 83 11.06 -15.07 -0.40
CA ASN A 83 9.82 -15.47 -1.07
C ASN A 83 8.53 -15.28 -0.24
N PRO A 84 8.28 -14.12 0.40
CA PRO A 84 6.99 -13.89 1.05
C PRO A 84 5.89 -13.67 0.00
N MET A 85 4.73 -14.31 0.22
CA MET A 85 3.48 -14.00 -0.46
C MET A 85 2.50 -13.38 0.52
N MET A 86 1.92 -12.25 0.14
CA MET A 86 0.99 -11.50 0.97
C MET A 86 -0.24 -11.12 0.17
N ASN A 87 -1.41 -11.51 0.70
CA ASN A 87 -2.70 -11.04 0.22
C ASN A 87 -3.40 -10.32 1.37
N LEU A 88 -3.66 -9.03 1.16
CA LEU A 88 -4.40 -8.17 2.08
C LEU A 88 -5.68 -7.77 1.36
N THR A 89 -6.83 -8.16 1.90
CA THR A 89 -8.13 -7.78 1.34
C THR A 89 -8.98 -7.21 2.46
N GLY A 90 -9.48 -5.99 2.30
CA GLY A 90 -10.24 -5.37 3.38
C GLY A 90 -11.27 -4.33 2.95
N SER A 91 -12.32 -4.23 3.76
CA SER A 91 -13.27 -3.12 3.72
C SER A 91 -13.18 -2.32 5.01
N LEU A 92 -12.95 -1.03 4.87
CA LEU A 92 -12.75 -0.06 5.93
C LEU A 92 -13.87 0.97 5.86
N ASN A 93 -14.66 1.05 6.92
CA ASN A 93 -15.82 1.94 6.98
C ASN A 93 -15.87 2.70 8.31
N ASN A 94 -16.29 3.95 8.23
CA ASN A 94 -16.53 4.85 9.37
C ASN A 94 -15.29 5.02 10.26
N THR A 95 -14.44 5.97 9.85
CA THR A 95 -13.32 6.50 10.63
C THR A 95 -12.30 5.47 11.17
N PRO A 96 -11.95 4.39 10.44
CA PRO A 96 -10.88 3.49 10.87
C PRO A 96 -9.52 4.18 10.75
N MET A 97 -8.58 3.79 11.61
CA MET A 97 -7.18 4.18 11.54
C MET A 97 -6.31 2.93 11.36
N VAL A 98 -5.56 2.88 10.25
CA VAL A 98 -4.65 1.77 9.94
C VAL A 98 -3.24 2.28 9.71
N ASN A 99 -2.28 1.69 10.42
CA ASN A 99 -0.86 1.94 10.22
C ASN A 99 -0.14 0.62 9.90
N LEU A 100 0.44 0.53 8.72
CA LEU A 100 1.14 -0.65 8.24
C LEU A 100 2.59 -0.29 7.87
N ILE A 101 3.55 -0.95 8.53
CA ILE A 101 4.99 -0.78 8.25
C ILE A 101 5.61 -2.13 7.94
N ARG A 102 6.18 -2.28 6.74
CA ARG A 102 6.79 -3.55 6.32
C ARG A 102 8.08 -3.43 5.53
N SER A 103 8.94 -4.41 5.76
CA SER A 103 10.13 -4.69 4.94
C SER A 103 10.05 -6.12 4.41
N LEU A 104 10.03 -6.27 3.08
CA LEU A 104 10.05 -7.57 2.39
C LEU A 104 11.31 -7.67 1.52
N LYS A 105 11.95 -8.84 1.54
CA LYS A 105 13.18 -9.09 0.80
C LYS A 105 13.10 -10.36 -0.03
N ASN A 106 13.64 -10.29 -1.25
CA ASN A 106 13.88 -11.38 -2.20
C ASN A 106 12.59 -12.06 -2.68
N ASN A 107 12.28 -11.90 -3.97
CA ASN A 107 11.18 -12.59 -4.66
C ASN A 107 9.82 -12.42 -3.95
N SER A 108 9.48 -11.19 -3.59
CA SER A 108 8.26 -10.91 -2.80
C SER A 108 7.05 -10.67 -3.70
N MET A 109 5.89 -11.18 -3.29
CA MET A 109 4.61 -10.87 -3.94
C MET A 109 3.66 -10.23 -2.94
N VAL A 110 3.13 -9.05 -3.27
CA VAL A 110 2.14 -8.33 -2.48
C VAL A 110 0.93 -8.02 -3.33
N ASN A 111 -0.23 -8.49 -2.89
CA ASN A 111 -1.53 -8.11 -3.43
C ASN A 111 -2.33 -7.38 -2.34
N LEU A 112 -2.75 -6.15 -2.62
CA LEU A 112 -3.61 -5.35 -1.75
C LEU A 112 -4.90 -5.01 -2.49
N ILE A 113 -6.03 -5.34 -1.89
CA ILE A 113 -7.36 -4.95 -2.37
C ILE A 113 -8.10 -4.25 -1.23
N GLU A 114 -8.32 -2.95 -1.37
CA GLU A 114 -8.94 -2.14 -0.32
C GLU A 114 -10.13 -1.33 -0.84
N SER A 115 -11.21 -1.36 -0.08
CA SER A 115 -12.32 -0.41 -0.21
C SER A 115 -12.42 0.40 1.07
N LEU A 116 -12.14 1.70 0.94
CA LEU A 116 -12.09 2.70 2.00
C LEU A 116 -13.29 3.63 1.86
N ASN A 117 -14.15 3.70 2.88
CA ASN A 117 -15.33 4.55 2.90
C ASN A 117 -15.42 5.36 4.20
N ASN A 118 -15.86 6.61 4.09
CA ASN A 118 -16.23 7.50 5.21
C ASN A 118 -15.09 7.81 6.19
N ASN A 119 -14.24 8.76 5.81
CA ASN A 119 -13.16 9.33 6.61
C ASN A 119 -12.11 8.33 7.17
N PRO A 120 -11.68 7.27 6.46
CA PRO A 120 -10.61 6.42 6.95
C PRO A 120 -9.26 7.14 6.89
N MET A 121 -8.39 6.79 7.85
CA MET A 121 -7.01 7.25 7.94
C MET A 121 -6.08 6.07 7.71
N VAL A 122 -5.28 6.10 6.64
CA VAL A 122 -4.33 5.02 6.32
C VAL A 122 -2.92 5.57 6.15
N ASN A 123 -1.98 4.97 6.85
CA ASN A 123 -0.55 5.20 6.67
C ASN A 123 0.13 3.87 6.33
N LEU A 124 0.76 3.83 5.16
CA LEU A 124 1.42 2.63 4.64
C LEU A 124 2.87 2.95 4.29
N ILE A 125 3.80 2.19 4.88
CA ILE A 125 5.24 2.28 4.59
C ILE A 125 5.72 0.89 4.18
N VAL A 126 6.17 0.76 2.93
CA VAL A 126 6.60 -0.52 2.37
C VAL A 126 7.97 -0.38 1.72
N SER A 127 8.89 -1.26 2.10
CA SER A 127 10.19 -1.43 1.42
C SER A 127 10.28 -2.83 0.84
N LEU A 128 10.42 -2.93 -0.48
CA LEU A 128 10.59 -4.18 -1.22
C LEU A 128 11.94 -4.20 -1.93
N ASN A 129 12.63 -5.33 -1.85
CA ASN A 129 13.93 -5.50 -2.48
C ASN A 129 13.98 -6.79 -3.30
N ASN A 130 14.60 -6.72 -4.48
CA ASN A 130 14.97 -7.83 -5.37
C ASN A 130 13.77 -8.64 -5.88
N ASN A 131 13.45 -8.49 -7.18
CA ASN A 131 12.44 -9.27 -7.90
C ASN A 131 11.07 -9.26 -7.21
N SER A 132 10.49 -8.08 -6.97
CA SER A 132 9.21 -7.96 -6.27
C SER A 132 8.06 -7.66 -7.24
N VAL A 133 6.89 -8.23 -6.96
CA VAL A 133 5.66 -7.95 -7.69
C VAL A 133 4.64 -7.37 -6.72
N VAL A 134 4.08 -6.22 -7.08
CA VAL A 134 3.07 -5.49 -6.31
C VAL A 134 1.85 -5.26 -7.17
N ASN A 135 0.69 -5.71 -6.70
CA ASN A 135 -0.61 -5.36 -7.29
C ASN A 135 -1.47 -4.66 -6.24
N LEU A 136 -1.92 -3.45 -6.56
CA LEU A 136 -2.71 -2.61 -5.68
C LEU A 136 -4.02 -2.24 -6.40
N LEU A 137 -5.15 -2.67 -5.84
CA LEU A 137 -6.48 -2.27 -6.29
C LEU A 137 -7.17 -1.51 -5.15
N ARG A 138 -7.41 -0.22 -5.34
CA ARG A 138 -7.92 0.65 -4.29
C ARG A 138 -9.12 1.46 -4.75
N SER A 139 -10.16 1.48 -3.92
CA SER A 139 -11.31 2.36 -4.07
C SER A 139 -11.51 3.17 -2.80
N PHE A 140 -11.53 4.48 -2.97
CA PHE A 140 -11.54 5.48 -1.91
C PHE A 140 -12.76 6.39 -2.10
N ASN A 141 -13.69 6.38 -1.14
CA ASN A 141 -14.85 7.27 -1.17
C ASN A 141 -14.99 8.07 0.13
N TYR A 142 -15.37 9.33 -0.01
CA TYR A 142 -15.78 10.24 1.08
C TYR A 142 -14.67 10.53 2.10
N ASN A 143 -13.88 11.55 1.79
CA ASN A 143 -12.85 12.16 2.62
C ASN A 143 -11.81 11.21 3.26
N PRO A 144 -11.33 10.13 2.60
CA PRO A 144 -10.22 9.36 3.15
C PRO A 144 -8.94 10.22 3.16
N MET A 145 -8.09 10.00 4.15
CA MET A 145 -6.71 10.50 4.13
C MET A 145 -5.74 9.34 4.07
N VAL A 146 -4.87 9.36 3.07
CA VAL A 146 -3.91 8.29 2.79
C VAL A 146 -2.52 8.87 2.65
N ASN A 147 -1.58 8.29 3.37
CA ASN A 147 -0.16 8.53 3.20
C ASN A 147 0.54 7.23 2.84
N LEU A 148 1.21 7.22 1.70
CA LEU A 148 1.90 6.06 1.17
C LEU A 148 3.37 6.39 0.90
N ILE A 149 4.27 5.58 1.45
CA ILE A 149 5.70 5.63 1.19
C ILE A 149 6.16 4.26 0.70
N GLU A 150 6.62 4.19 -0.54
CA GLU A 150 7.11 2.97 -1.16
C GLU A 150 8.56 3.14 -1.64
N SER A 151 9.39 2.14 -1.32
CA SER A 151 10.74 2.01 -1.85
C SER A 151 10.92 0.65 -2.49
N LEU A 152 11.11 0.63 -3.81
CA LEU A 152 11.24 -0.57 -4.61
C LEU A 152 12.59 -0.61 -5.31
N ASN A 153 13.33 -1.70 -5.11
CA ASN A 153 14.66 -1.87 -5.68
C ASN A 153 14.77 -3.16 -6.49
N ASN A 154 15.50 -3.09 -7.61
CA ASN A 154 15.96 -4.20 -8.45
C ASN A 154 14.83 -5.07 -9.04
N ASN A 155 14.53 -4.85 -10.33
CA ASN A 155 13.59 -5.64 -11.14
C ASN A 155 12.21 -5.81 -10.46
N SER A 156 11.59 -4.70 -10.09
CA SER A 156 10.25 -4.71 -9.47
C SER A 156 9.17 -4.39 -10.49
N MET A 157 8.02 -5.05 -10.38
CA MET A 157 6.82 -4.74 -11.15
C MET A 157 5.71 -4.23 -10.23
N VAL A 158 5.11 -3.11 -10.60
CA VAL A 158 3.99 -2.48 -9.88
C VAL A 158 2.83 -2.27 -10.83
N ASN A 159 1.68 -2.84 -10.48
CA ASN A 159 0.41 -2.50 -11.11
C ASN A 159 -0.48 -1.83 -10.07
N LEU A 160 -0.91 -0.62 -10.39
CA LEU A 160 -1.73 0.20 -9.51
C LEU A 160 -3.03 0.57 -10.22
N ILE A 161 -4.18 0.30 -9.59
CA ILE A 161 -5.47 0.80 -10.04
C ILE A 161 -6.13 1.51 -8.87
N GLU A 162 -6.37 2.81 -9.03
CA GLU A 162 -6.97 3.66 -8.00
C GLU A 162 -8.22 4.38 -8.52
N SER A 163 -9.27 4.35 -7.72
CA SER A 163 -10.45 5.20 -7.89
C SER A 163 -10.64 6.03 -6.63
N LEU A 164 -10.59 7.34 -6.80
CA LEU A 164 -10.62 8.36 -5.75
C LEU A 164 -11.82 9.26 -5.97
N ASN A 165 -12.75 9.25 -5.02
CA ASN A 165 -14.01 9.99 -5.12
C ASN A 165 -14.37 10.76 -3.84
N ASN A 166 -14.90 11.97 -4.02
CA ASN A 166 -15.44 12.83 -2.96
C ASN A 166 -14.41 13.23 -1.89
N ASN A 167 -13.60 14.23 -2.24
CA ASN A 167 -12.58 14.90 -1.42
C ASN A 167 -11.54 13.99 -0.71
N PRO A 168 -11.01 12.92 -1.33
CA PRO A 168 -9.89 12.20 -0.73
C PRO A 168 -8.62 13.08 -0.72
N MET A 169 -7.79 12.90 0.29
CA MET A 169 -6.45 13.48 0.37
C MET A 169 -5.41 12.37 0.34
N VAL A 170 -4.56 12.35 -0.68
CA VAL A 170 -3.54 11.31 -0.89
C VAL A 170 -2.17 11.94 -1.03
N ASN A 171 -1.24 11.54 -0.18
CA ASN A 171 0.19 11.82 -0.33
C ASN A 171 0.92 10.53 -0.68
N LEU A 172 1.71 10.57 -1.74
CA LEU A 172 2.42 9.41 -2.27
C LEU A 172 3.89 9.76 -2.45
N ILE A 173 4.78 8.96 -1.89
CA ILE A 173 6.22 9.07 -2.09
C ILE A 173 6.74 7.73 -2.59
N GLU A 174 7.29 7.72 -3.80
CA GLU A 174 7.84 6.53 -4.44
C GLU A 174 9.31 6.74 -4.81
N SER A 175 10.15 5.77 -4.41
CA SER A 175 11.53 5.67 -4.88
C SER A 175 11.74 4.32 -5.57
N LEU A 176 12.04 4.37 -6.86
CA LEU A 176 12.09 3.21 -7.75
C LEU A 176 13.46 3.13 -8.42
N ASN A 177 14.19 2.04 -8.14
CA ASN A 177 15.57 1.87 -8.61
C ASN A 177 15.78 0.56 -9.38
N SER A 178 16.63 0.61 -10.41
CA SER A 178 17.19 -0.54 -11.12
C SER A 178 16.14 -1.39 -11.85
N ASN A 179 15.71 -0.90 -13.03
CA ASN A 179 14.75 -1.52 -13.95
C ASN A 179 13.32 -1.78 -13.39
N PRO A 180 12.67 -0.84 -12.69
CA PRO A 180 11.26 -0.99 -12.32
C PRO A 180 10.32 -0.87 -13.54
N MET A 181 9.22 -1.61 -13.50
CA MET A 181 8.08 -1.41 -14.42
C MET A 181 6.85 -1.00 -13.61
N VAL A 182 6.24 0.14 -13.92
CA VAL A 182 5.09 0.69 -13.19
C VAL A 182 3.95 1.02 -14.15
N ASN A 183 2.75 0.52 -13.85
CA ASN A 183 1.55 0.77 -14.65
C ASN A 183 0.40 1.30 -13.78
N PRO A 184 0.38 2.61 -13.42
CA PRO A 184 -0.73 3.19 -12.67
C PRO A 184 -1.91 3.55 -13.60
N ILE A 185 -3.11 3.21 -13.16
CA ILE A 185 -4.39 3.62 -13.72
C ILE A 185 -5.17 4.33 -12.62
N GLU A 186 -5.46 5.61 -12.82
CA GLU A 186 -6.10 6.44 -11.80
C GLU A 186 -7.37 7.12 -12.36
N SER A 187 -8.44 7.08 -11.57
CA SER A 187 -9.66 7.85 -11.79
C SER A 187 -9.91 8.76 -10.59
N LEU A 188 -9.85 10.07 -10.80
CA LEU A 188 -10.02 11.10 -9.77
C LEU A 188 -11.34 11.85 -10.03
N ASP A 189 -12.27 11.82 -9.07
CA ASP A 189 -13.57 12.50 -9.16
C ASP A 189 -13.94 13.28 -7.89
N ASN A 190 -14.58 14.43 -8.06
CA ASN A 190 -15.16 15.28 -7.01
C ASN A 190 -14.15 15.77 -5.95
N ASN A 191 -13.33 16.74 -6.35
CA ASN A 191 -12.34 17.46 -5.55
C ASN A 191 -11.27 16.62 -4.79
N PRO A 192 -10.70 15.55 -5.36
CA PRO A 192 -9.58 14.86 -4.73
C PRO A 192 -8.33 15.74 -4.72
N MET A 193 -7.52 15.62 -3.67
CA MET A 193 -6.19 16.24 -3.57
C MET A 193 -5.13 15.13 -3.56
N VAL A 194 -4.25 15.11 -4.55
CA VAL A 194 -3.21 14.08 -4.70
C VAL A 194 -1.84 14.73 -4.88
N ASN A 195 -0.88 14.37 -4.02
CA ASN A 195 0.49 14.89 -4.05
C ASN A 195 1.52 13.76 -4.24
N PRO A 196 1.68 13.22 -5.47
CA PRO A 196 2.71 12.23 -5.75
C PRO A 196 4.11 12.86 -5.89
N ILE A 197 5.10 12.25 -5.25
CA ILE A 197 6.53 12.50 -5.41
C ILE A 197 7.17 11.20 -5.88
N GLU A 198 7.74 11.20 -7.07
CA GLU A 198 8.33 10.01 -7.69
C GLU A 198 9.81 10.28 -8.01
N SER A 199 10.69 9.34 -7.66
CA SER A 199 12.09 9.29 -8.09
C SER A 199 12.35 7.97 -8.81
N LEU A 200 12.70 8.06 -10.10
CA LEU A 200 12.96 6.90 -10.96
C LEU A 200 14.41 6.88 -11.44
N ASN A 201 15.08 5.76 -11.24
CA ASN A 201 16.49 5.58 -11.63
C ASN A 201 16.70 4.31 -12.47
N ASN A 202 17.62 4.37 -13.43
CA ASN A 202 18.18 3.24 -14.18
C ASN A 202 17.14 2.40 -14.97
N ASN A 203 16.93 2.71 -16.25
CA ASN A 203 16.07 1.99 -17.20
C ASN A 203 14.65 1.71 -16.68
N SER A 204 14.08 2.65 -15.95
CA SER A 204 12.71 2.56 -15.43
C SER A 204 11.69 2.71 -16.57
N MET A 205 10.63 1.89 -16.57
CA MET A 205 9.50 2.04 -17.50
C MET A 205 8.21 2.36 -16.75
N VAL A 206 7.53 3.43 -17.15
CA VAL A 206 6.27 3.86 -16.53
C VAL A 206 5.19 4.11 -17.59
N ASN A 207 4.02 3.49 -17.43
CA ASN A 207 2.84 3.73 -18.26
C ASN A 207 1.67 4.22 -17.41
N VAL A 208 1.38 5.51 -17.48
CA VAL A 208 0.33 6.15 -16.68
C VAL A 208 -0.94 6.33 -17.50
N MET A 209 -2.08 5.94 -16.94
CA MET A 209 -3.41 6.28 -17.46
C MET A 209 -4.19 7.06 -16.40
N ARG A 210 -4.67 8.26 -16.74
CA ARG A 210 -5.40 9.14 -15.80
C ARG A 210 -6.71 9.64 -16.37
N SER A 211 -7.77 9.61 -15.55
CA SER A 211 -9.02 10.33 -15.79
C SER A 211 -9.29 11.28 -14.63
N LEU A 212 -9.39 12.58 -14.94
CA LEU A 212 -9.60 13.65 -13.95
C LEU A 212 -10.96 14.30 -14.19
N ASN A 213 -11.82 14.34 -13.18
CA ASN A 213 -13.15 14.92 -13.24
C ASN A 213 -13.50 15.74 -11.98
N ASN A 214 -14.19 16.85 -12.17
CA ASN A 214 -14.78 17.69 -11.11
C ASN A 214 -13.76 18.22 -10.08
N ASN A 215 -12.98 19.22 -10.49
CA ASN A 215 -12.01 19.99 -9.69
C ASN A 215 -10.94 19.17 -8.89
N PRO A 216 -10.33 18.11 -9.44
CA PRO A 216 -9.21 17.47 -8.77
C PRO A 216 -8.00 18.40 -8.70
N MET A 217 -7.27 18.35 -7.60
CA MET A 217 -5.99 19.01 -7.37
C MET A 217 -4.89 17.97 -7.39
N VAL A 218 -3.96 18.04 -8.34
CA VAL A 218 -2.82 17.15 -8.43
C VAL A 218 -1.54 17.96 -8.40
N ASN A 219 -0.64 17.70 -7.44
CA ASN A 219 0.69 18.30 -7.41
C ASN A 219 1.75 17.21 -7.53
N LEU A 220 2.33 17.09 -8.72
CA LEU A 220 3.27 16.05 -9.08
C LEU A 220 4.70 16.57 -9.07
N ILE A 221 5.58 15.87 -8.37
CA ILE A 221 7.03 16.07 -8.41
C ILE A 221 7.67 14.81 -8.97
N ARG A 222 8.45 14.91 -10.06
CA ARG A 222 9.20 13.78 -10.61
C ARG A 222 10.68 14.09 -10.78
N SER A 223 11.52 13.15 -10.36
CA SER A 223 12.95 13.10 -10.64
C SER A 223 13.26 11.85 -11.47
N PHE A 224 14.08 12.01 -12.50
CA PHE A 224 14.36 10.97 -13.48
C PHE A 224 15.86 10.92 -13.79
N ASP A 225 16.50 9.78 -13.53
CA ASP A 225 17.91 9.55 -13.87
C ASP A 225 18.10 8.25 -14.69
N ASN A 226 19.09 8.28 -15.59
CA ASN A 226 19.59 7.13 -16.36
C ASN A 226 18.53 6.36 -17.19
N ASN A 227 18.24 6.86 -18.40
CA ASN A 227 17.43 6.20 -19.45
C ASN A 227 16.01 5.74 -19.05
N PRO A 228 15.19 6.58 -18.41
CA PRO A 228 13.79 6.24 -18.16
C PRO A 228 12.96 6.29 -19.45
N MET A 229 11.91 5.46 -19.53
CA MET A 229 10.87 5.57 -20.54
C MET A 229 9.52 5.77 -19.86
N ALA A 230 8.79 6.82 -20.24
CA ALA A 230 7.49 7.13 -19.67
C ALA A 230 6.46 7.39 -20.77
N ASN A 231 5.27 6.82 -20.61
CA ASN A 231 4.10 7.10 -21.42
C ASN A 231 2.95 7.59 -20.52
N LEU A 232 2.20 8.58 -20.98
CA LEU A 232 1.09 9.18 -20.25
C LEU A 232 -0.12 9.33 -21.18
N ILE A 233 -1.23 8.73 -20.78
CA ILE A 233 -2.53 8.88 -21.44
C ILE A 233 -3.50 9.50 -20.43
N GLY A 234 -4.15 10.60 -20.80
CA GLY A 234 -4.97 11.38 -19.88
C GLY A 234 -6.30 11.84 -20.48
N SER A 235 -7.34 11.93 -19.65
CA SER A 235 -8.60 12.63 -19.93
C SER A 235 -8.91 13.62 -18.81
N LEU A 236 -9.28 14.85 -19.17
CA LEU A 236 -9.55 15.95 -18.25
C LEU A 236 -10.97 16.49 -18.47
N LYS A 237 -11.76 16.58 -17.40
CA LYS A 237 -13.11 17.17 -17.42
C LYS A 237 -13.34 18.01 -16.17
N ASN A 238 -14.12 19.09 -16.32
CA ASN A 238 -14.61 19.93 -15.22
C ASN A 238 -13.51 20.49 -14.31
N ASN A 239 -12.77 21.47 -14.83
CA ASN A 239 -11.78 22.32 -14.12
C ASN A 239 -10.73 21.58 -13.25
N PRO A 240 -10.06 20.54 -13.74
CA PRO A 240 -8.95 19.94 -13.01
C PRO A 240 -7.77 20.91 -12.93
N MET A 241 -7.08 20.92 -11.78
CA MET A 241 -5.84 21.66 -11.56
C MET A 241 -4.70 20.66 -11.38
N VAL A 242 -3.71 20.73 -12.26
CA VAL A 242 -2.52 19.86 -12.22
C VAL A 242 -1.27 20.74 -12.24
N ASN A 243 -0.44 20.60 -11.22
CA ASN A 243 0.89 21.21 -11.14
C ASN A 243 1.94 20.11 -11.34
N LEU A 244 2.90 20.34 -12.22
CA LEU A 244 4.01 19.42 -12.48
C LEU A 244 5.33 20.14 -12.25
N SER A 245 6.18 19.54 -11.44
CA SER A 245 7.58 19.93 -11.29
C SER A 245 8.49 18.76 -11.65
N HIS A 246 9.51 19.04 -12.47
CA HIS A 246 10.47 18.07 -12.96
C HIS A 246 11.89 18.48 -12.57
N PHE A 247 12.65 17.56 -12.01
CA PHE A 247 14.09 17.72 -11.77
C PHE A 247 14.85 16.71 -12.63
N THR A 248 15.71 17.19 -13.53
CA THR A 248 16.60 16.36 -14.35
C THR A 248 18.03 16.84 -14.17
N GLU A 249 18.93 16.01 -13.63
CA GLU A 249 20.37 16.28 -13.64
C GLU A 249 21.01 15.72 -14.93
N LYS A 250 21.34 16.64 -15.85
CA LYS A 250 22.26 16.54 -17.00
C LYS A 250 22.37 15.22 -17.80
N PHE A 251 21.90 15.31 -19.05
CA PHE A 251 22.41 14.55 -20.18
C PHE A 251 23.93 14.77 -20.38
N SER A 252 24.73 13.70 -20.39
CA SER A 252 25.95 13.66 -21.20
C SER A 252 25.66 12.86 -22.46
N LEU A 253 25.48 13.58 -23.58
CA LEU A 253 25.45 13.00 -24.93
C LEU A 253 26.79 12.31 -25.21
N LEU A 254 26.73 11.01 -25.51
CA LEU A 254 27.68 10.28 -26.35
C LEU A 254 26.89 9.25 -27.17
#